data_AF-A0A7S2ACJ8-F1
#
_entry.id   AF-A0A7S2ACJ8-F1
#
_cell.length_a   1.000
_cell.length_b   1.000
_cell.length_c   1.000
_cell.angle_alpha   90.00
_cell.angle_beta   90.00
_cell.angle_gamma   90.00
#
_symmetry.space_group_name_H-M   'P 1'
#
loop_
_entity.id
_entity.type
_entity.pdbx_description
1 polymer ?
#
loop_
_entity_poly.entity_id
_entity_poly.type
_entity_poly.pdbx_seq_one_letter_code
_entity_poly.pdbx_strand_id
1 'polypeptide(L)'
;PNEIPGNGIDDDGNGFIDDVHGADFANNDGDPMDDQMHGTHCAGTIAGIGNNGVGVAGVSWHGVKLMALKFLKQTGGGKTSDAVRAIDYAMAHGARILSNSWGGGGSSAALRTAIDKAAASGILFTAAAGNSRSNNDEDPHYPSNYASDNIVSVA
;
A
#
# COMPACT_ATOMS: atom_id res chain seq x y z
N PRO A 1 -6.96 -13.15 3.80
CA PRO A 1 -7.08 -14.11 2.67
C PRO A 1 -7.60 -15.44 3.20
N ASN A 2 -8.52 -16.07 2.48
CA ASN A 2 -9.03 -17.41 2.82
C ASN A 2 -8.26 -18.50 2.05
N GLU A 3 -6.95 -18.29 1.87
CA GLU A 3 -6.04 -19.18 1.15
C GLU A 3 -5.55 -20.38 1.99
N ILE A 4 -5.33 -21.52 1.34
CA ILE A 4 -4.59 -22.67 1.88
C ILE A 4 -3.15 -22.62 1.33
N PRO A 5 -2.17 -22.22 2.15
CA PRO A 5 -0.82 -21.93 1.64
C PRO A 5 -0.16 -23.11 0.90
N GLY A 6 0.26 -22.84 -0.33
CA GLY A 6 1.13 -23.72 -1.13
C GLY A 6 0.39 -24.85 -1.83
N ASN A 7 -0.92 -24.76 -1.99
CA ASN A 7 -1.71 -25.74 -2.75
C ASN A 7 -1.74 -25.42 -4.26
N GLY A 8 -1.27 -24.23 -4.68
CA GLY A 8 -1.26 -23.78 -6.08
C GLY A 8 -2.64 -23.45 -6.63
N ILE A 9 -3.61 -23.16 -5.76
CA ILE A 9 -5.00 -22.83 -6.08
C ILE A 9 -5.32 -21.43 -5.56
N ASP A 10 -6.14 -20.69 -6.28
CA ASP A 10 -6.78 -19.45 -5.79
C ASP A 10 -8.05 -19.86 -5.03
N ASP A 11 -7.91 -20.10 -3.73
CA ASP A 11 -8.97 -20.71 -2.91
C ASP A 11 -10.13 -19.73 -2.66
N ASP A 12 -9.84 -18.44 -2.58
CA ASP A 12 -10.84 -17.39 -2.35
C ASP A 12 -11.36 -16.71 -3.63
N GLY A 13 -10.79 -17.08 -4.79
CA GLY A 13 -11.26 -16.73 -6.13
C GLY A 13 -11.04 -15.26 -6.48
N ASN A 14 -10.05 -14.61 -5.85
CA ASN A 14 -9.79 -13.19 -6.01
C ASN A 14 -8.89 -12.84 -7.22
N GLY A 15 -8.39 -13.86 -7.92
CA GLY A 15 -7.54 -13.74 -9.10
C GLY A 15 -6.04 -13.87 -8.82
N PHE A 16 -5.64 -14.15 -7.58
CA PHE A 16 -4.25 -14.40 -7.18
C PHE A 16 -4.14 -15.74 -6.45
N ILE A 17 -3.34 -16.64 -7.00
CA ILE A 17 -3.05 -17.93 -6.38
C ILE A 17 -2.17 -17.70 -5.14
N ASP A 18 -2.52 -18.33 -4.01
CA ASP A 18 -1.70 -18.38 -2.80
C ASP A 18 -1.31 -16.99 -2.22
N ASP A 19 -2.18 -15.99 -2.30
CA ASP A 19 -1.93 -14.60 -1.85
C ASP A 19 -2.02 -14.41 -0.31
N VAL A 20 -1.38 -15.32 0.42
CA VAL A 20 -1.41 -15.48 1.89
C VAL A 20 -1.01 -14.20 2.65
N HIS A 21 -0.11 -13.41 2.08
CA HIS A 21 0.42 -12.18 2.69
C HIS A 21 -0.01 -10.90 1.96
N GLY A 22 -0.89 -11.03 0.96
CA GLY A 22 -1.28 -10.00 0.01
C GLY A 22 -0.78 -10.35 -1.40
N ALA A 23 -0.80 -9.37 -2.31
CA ALA A 23 -0.63 -9.63 -3.75
C ALA A 23 0.44 -8.73 -4.40
N ASP A 24 1.06 -9.24 -5.46
CA ASP A 24 1.97 -8.52 -6.34
C ASP A 24 1.28 -8.16 -7.66
N PHE A 25 0.93 -6.88 -7.79
CA PHE A 25 0.36 -6.29 -9.01
C PHE A 25 1.42 -5.93 -10.05
N ALA A 26 2.70 -5.81 -9.65
CA ALA A 26 3.79 -5.50 -10.55
C ALA A 26 4.20 -6.71 -11.41
N ASN A 27 4.09 -7.92 -10.84
CA ASN A 27 4.38 -9.20 -11.48
C ASN A 27 3.12 -10.06 -11.73
N ASN A 28 1.99 -9.69 -11.14
CA ASN A 28 0.68 -10.34 -11.27
C ASN A 28 0.65 -11.76 -10.69
N ASP A 29 1.06 -11.89 -9.43
CA ASP A 29 1.04 -13.12 -8.64
C ASP A 29 0.71 -12.85 -7.15
N GLY A 30 0.57 -13.90 -6.35
CA GLY A 30 0.24 -13.84 -4.92
C GLY A 30 1.44 -13.66 -3.99
N ASP A 31 2.65 -13.37 -4.49
CA ASP A 31 3.85 -13.23 -3.67
C ASP A 31 4.35 -11.77 -3.64
N PRO A 32 3.95 -10.97 -2.64
CA PRO A 32 4.36 -9.57 -2.52
C PRO A 32 5.78 -9.41 -1.95
N MET A 33 6.66 -10.42 -2.10
CA MET A 33 8.04 -10.38 -1.62
C MET A 33 8.76 -9.12 -2.09
N ASP A 34 9.39 -8.44 -1.13
CA ASP A 34 10.10 -7.20 -1.39
C ASP A 34 11.49 -7.47 -1.97
N ASP A 35 11.69 -7.04 -3.21
CA ASP A 35 12.93 -7.13 -3.98
C ASP A 35 13.68 -5.79 -4.07
N GLN A 36 13.19 -4.75 -3.39
CA GLN A 36 13.73 -3.37 -3.43
C GLN A 36 14.16 -2.83 -2.05
N MET A 37 13.55 -3.34 -0.97
CA MET A 37 13.73 -3.00 0.46
C MET A 37 12.87 -1.85 1.01
N HIS A 38 12.35 -0.96 0.16
CA HIS A 38 11.55 0.20 0.62
C HIS A 38 10.25 -0.22 1.31
N GLY A 39 9.54 -1.22 0.77
CA GLY A 39 8.30 -1.72 1.35
C GLY A 39 8.53 -2.30 2.75
N THR A 40 9.58 -3.11 2.89
CA THR A 40 10.00 -3.72 4.16
C THR A 40 10.40 -2.66 5.20
N HIS A 41 11.10 -1.61 4.79
CA HIS A 41 11.48 -0.50 5.67
C HIS A 41 10.24 0.25 6.21
N CYS A 42 9.28 0.57 5.34
CA CYS A 42 8.00 1.18 5.75
C CYS A 42 7.21 0.25 6.69
N ALA A 43 7.11 -1.04 6.35
CA ALA A 43 6.44 -2.05 7.17
C ALA A 43 7.06 -2.17 8.57
N GLY A 44 8.39 -2.18 8.67
CA GLY A 44 9.11 -2.22 9.95
C GLY A 44 8.86 -0.99 10.81
N THR A 45 8.80 0.20 10.20
CA THR A 45 8.46 1.44 10.90
C THR A 45 7.07 1.39 11.54
N ILE A 46 6.10 0.74 10.87
CA ILE A 46 4.74 0.58 11.37
C ILE A 46 4.66 -0.52 12.44
N ALA A 47 5.16 -1.72 12.13
CA ALA A 47 4.83 -2.94 12.90
C ALA A 47 6.02 -3.86 13.19
N GLY A 48 7.26 -3.37 13.13
CA GLY A 48 8.43 -4.14 13.56
C GLY A 48 8.25 -4.62 15.00
N ILE A 49 8.40 -5.93 15.25
CA ILE A 49 8.13 -6.54 16.56
C ILE A 49 9.11 -5.99 17.60
N GLY A 50 8.57 -5.30 18.60
CA GLY A 50 9.32 -4.75 19.72
C GLY A 50 9.53 -5.78 20.84
N ASN A 51 10.41 -5.43 21.78
CA ASN A 51 10.69 -6.22 22.99
C ASN A 51 11.11 -7.69 22.74
N ASN A 52 11.72 -7.96 21.59
CA ASN A 52 12.23 -9.28 21.21
C ASN A 52 13.78 -9.35 21.23
N GLY A 53 14.46 -8.26 21.57
CA GLY A 53 15.92 -8.18 21.63
C GLY A 53 16.63 -8.12 20.27
N VAL A 54 15.92 -7.89 19.16
CA VAL A 54 16.47 -7.88 17.80
C VAL A 54 16.00 -6.64 17.02
N GLY A 55 16.92 -5.96 16.34
CA GLY A 55 16.57 -4.91 15.38
C GLY A 55 15.89 -3.68 15.98
N VAL A 56 14.73 -3.32 15.44
CA VAL A 56 13.96 -2.09 15.78
C VAL A 56 12.52 -2.44 16.19
N ALA A 57 11.86 -1.53 16.89
CA ALA A 57 10.43 -1.60 17.19
C ALA A 57 9.66 -0.60 16.32
N GLY A 58 8.58 -1.07 15.69
CA GLY A 58 7.63 -0.22 14.98
C GLY A 58 6.75 0.58 15.93
N VAL A 59 6.05 1.59 15.42
CA VAL A 59 5.13 2.42 16.23
C VAL A 59 4.00 1.58 16.84
N SER A 60 3.46 0.66 16.05
CA SER A 60 2.38 -0.27 16.41
C SER A 60 2.90 -1.71 16.43
N TRP A 61 3.96 -1.96 17.21
CA TRP A 61 4.66 -3.25 17.28
C TRP A 61 3.85 -4.43 17.85
N HIS A 62 2.62 -4.21 18.29
CA HIS A 62 1.69 -5.24 18.78
C HIS A 62 0.25 -4.93 18.35
N GLY A 63 -0.54 -5.98 18.06
CA GLY A 63 -1.98 -5.85 17.81
C GLY A 63 -2.37 -5.38 16.41
N VAL A 64 -1.42 -5.35 15.47
CA VAL A 64 -1.67 -5.03 14.06
C VAL A 64 -1.24 -6.16 13.15
N LYS A 65 -1.87 -6.23 11.97
CA LYS A 65 -1.50 -7.12 10.87
C LYS A 65 -1.17 -6.27 9.66
N LEU A 66 -0.19 -6.70 8.87
CA LEU A 66 0.16 -6.07 7.61
C LEU A 66 -0.41 -6.89 6.45
N MET A 67 -0.86 -6.18 5.42
CA MET A 67 -1.21 -6.73 4.11
C MET A 67 -0.25 -6.07 3.12
N ALA A 68 0.58 -6.88 2.46
CA ALA A 68 1.59 -6.39 1.53
C ALA A 68 1.00 -6.30 0.12
N LEU A 69 1.03 -5.11 -0.47
CA LEU A 69 0.48 -4.85 -1.81
C LEU A 69 1.57 -4.26 -2.68
N LYS A 70 2.24 -5.15 -3.42
CA LYS A 70 3.40 -4.79 -4.24
C LYS A 70 2.92 -4.32 -5.59
N PHE A 71 3.10 -3.03 -5.89
CA PHE A 71 2.85 -2.47 -7.22
C PHE A 71 4.07 -1.72 -7.80
N LEU A 72 5.10 -1.53 -6.96
CA LEU A 72 6.41 -1.02 -7.35
C LEU A 72 7.35 -2.19 -7.62
N LYS A 73 8.09 -2.09 -8.72
CA LYS A 73 9.12 -3.05 -9.11
C LYS A 73 10.41 -2.81 -8.33
N GLN A 74 11.37 -3.72 -8.47
CA GLN A 74 12.74 -3.58 -7.94
C GLN A 74 13.41 -2.23 -8.26
N THR A 75 13.02 -1.54 -9.33
CA THR A 75 13.55 -0.22 -9.69
C THR A 75 12.98 0.93 -8.85
N GLY A 76 12.01 0.67 -7.98
CA GLY A 76 11.27 1.67 -7.19
C GLY A 76 10.15 2.36 -7.96
N GLY A 77 9.91 2.01 -9.23
CA GLY A 77 8.83 2.56 -10.06
C GLY A 77 7.69 1.56 -10.29
N GLY A 78 6.52 2.06 -10.64
CA GLY A 78 5.33 1.26 -10.92
C GLY A 78 4.30 2.04 -11.74
N LYS A 79 3.16 1.41 -12.05
CA LYS A 79 2.08 2.04 -12.83
C LYS A 79 0.97 2.52 -11.91
N THR A 80 0.36 3.65 -12.25
CA THR A 80 -0.85 4.14 -11.59
C THR A 80 -2.01 3.13 -11.65
N SER A 81 -2.11 2.34 -12.73
CA SER A 81 -3.10 1.26 -12.85
C SER A 81 -2.93 0.19 -11.77
N ASP A 82 -1.69 -0.14 -11.44
CA ASP A 82 -1.38 -1.20 -10.48
C ASP A 82 -1.60 -0.68 -9.05
N ALA A 83 -1.35 0.61 -8.80
CA ALA A 83 -1.75 1.28 -7.56
C ALA A 83 -3.28 1.28 -7.36
N VAL A 84 -4.06 1.52 -8.42
CA VAL A 84 -5.54 1.44 -8.36
C VAL A 84 -5.99 0.03 -8.00
N ARG A 85 -5.43 -1.00 -8.66
CA ARG A 85 -5.73 -2.40 -8.34
C ARG A 85 -5.38 -2.76 -6.89
N ALA A 86 -4.25 -2.27 -6.39
CA ALA A 86 -3.85 -2.47 -5.00
C ALA A 86 -4.85 -1.83 -4.01
N ILE A 87 -5.33 -0.61 -4.28
CA ILE A 87 -6.34 0.05 -3.44
C ILE A 87 -7.66 -0.75 -3.45
N ASP A 88 -8.10 -1.21 -4.62
CA ASP A 88 -9.31 -2.03 -4.76
C ASP A 88 -9.20 -3.35 -3.99
N TYR A 89 -8.05 -4.04 -4.09
CA TYR A 89 -7.76 -5.25 -3.32
C TYR A 89 -7.80 -4.97 -1.82
N ALA A 90 -7.14 -3.91 -1.35
CA ALA A 90 -7.11 -3.58 0.07
C ALA A 90 -8.52 -3.34 0.65
N MET A 91 -9.38 -2.66 -0.12
CA MET A 91 -10.79 -2.49 0.24
C MET A 91 -11.50 -3.84 0.36
N ALA A 92 -11.34 -4.72 -0.62
CA ALA A 92 -11.98 -6.03 -0.65
C ALA A 92 -11.54 -6.93 0.51
N HIS A 93 -10.28 -6.82 0.95
CA HIS A 93 -9.71 -7.64 2.01
C HIS A 93 -9.71 -6.95 3.39
N GLY A 94 -10.50 -5.90 3.56
CA GLY A 94 -10.82 -5.33 4.87
C GLY A 94 -9.71 -4.49 5.50
N ALA A 95 -8.81 -3.91 4.69
CA ALA A 95 -7.85 -2.93 5.18
C ALA A 95 -8.59 -1.75 5.83
N ARG A 96 -8.04 -1.23 6.93
CA ARG A 96 -8.60 -0.05 7.63
C ARG A 96 -7.76 1.20 7.41
N ILE A 97 -6.48 1.01 7.10
CA ILE A 97 -5.50 2.07 6.84
C ILE A 97 -4.65 1.63 5.65
N LEU A 98 -4.42 2.54 4.72
CA LEU A 98 -3.45 2.41 3.63
C LEU A 98 -2.27 3.34 3.91
N SER A 99 -1.05 2.80 3.85
CA SER A 99 0.18 3.56 4.00
C SER A 99 0.89 3.71 2.66
N ASN A 100 0.89 4.93 2.12
CA ASN A 100 1.27 5.19 0.74
C ASN A 100 2.52 6.06 0.69
N SER A 101 3.66 5.42 0.91
CA SER A 101 4.99 6.05 0.82
C SER A 101 5.48 6.10 -0.63
N TRP A 102 4.69 6.69 -1.51
CA TRP A 102 4.98 6.81 -2.93
C TRP A 102 4.26 8.03 -3.49
N GLY A 103 4.70 8.48 -4.66
CA GLY A 103 4.05 9.56 -5.37
C GLY A 103 4.81 9.96 -6.62
N GLY A 104 4.22 10.88 -7.37
CA GLY A 104 4.71 11.34 -8.66
C GLY A 104 3.70 11.14 -9.79
N GLY A 105 4.10 11.56 -10.99
CA GLY A 105 3.18 11.73 -12.10
C GLY A 105 2.26 12.94 -11.89
N GLY A 106 1.16 12.99 -12.64
CA GLY A 106 0.13 14.02 -12.51
C GLY A 106 -1.17 13.48 -11.91
N SER A 107 -2.16 14.37 -11.80
CA SER A 107 -3.52 13.99 -11.38
C SER A 107 -4.11 12.93 -12.30
N SER A 108 -4.74 11.91 -11.70
CA SER A 108 -5.39 10.80 -12.37
C SER A 108 -6.79 10.62 -11.82
N ALA A 109 -7.79 10.75 -12.69
CA ALA A 109 -9.19 10.57 -12.31
C ALA A 109 -9.46 9.15 -11.76
N ALA A 110 -8.80 8.13 -12.34
CA ALA A 110 -8.94 6.75 -11.89
C ALA A 110 -8.37 6.55 -10.48
N LEU A 111 -7.17 7.11 -10.21
CA LEU A 111 -6.56 7.02 -8.89
C LEU A 111 -7.38 7.76 -7.84
N ARG A 112 -7.83 8.99 -8.15
CA ARG A 112 -8.72 9.74 -7.26
C ARG A 112 -10.00 8.97 -6.96
N THR A 113 -10.63 8.40 -7.98
CA THR A 113 -11.86 7.61 -7.81
C THR A 113 -11.64 6.38 -6.91
N ALA A 114 -10.50 5.70 -7.01
CA ALA A 114 -10.17 4.58 -6.12
C ALA A 114 -9.99 5.04 -4.66
N ILE A 115 -9.33 6.18 -4.45
CA ILE A 115 -9.15 6.75 -3.11
C ILE A 115 -10.48 7.23 -2.52
N ASP A 116 -11.35 7.86 -3.32
CA ASP A 116 -12.69 8.29 -2.90
C ASP A 116 -13.57 7.10 -2.51
N LYS A 117 -13.46 5.97 -3.23
CA LYS A 117 -14.13 4.71 -2.84
C LYS A 117 -13.58 4.17 -1.51
N ALA A 118 -12.27 4.23 -1.32
CA ALA A 118 -11.67 3.84 -0.05
C ALA A 118 -12.17 4.73 1.10
N ALA A 119 -12.37 6.03 0.84
CA ALA A 119 -12.97 6.97 1.78
C ALA A 119 -14.40 6.54 2.16
N ALA A 120 -15.22 6.22 1.16
CA ALA A 120 -16.60 5.76 1.36
C ALA A 120 -16.68 4.43 2.13
N SER A 121 -15.66 3.58 2.03
CA SER A 121 -15.50 2.35 2.82
C SER A 121 -14.87 2.57 4.21
N GLY A 122 -14.63 3.82 4.61
CA GLY A 122 -14.09 4.17 5.93
C GLY A 122 -12.61 3.84 6.11
N ILE A 123 -11.84 3.79 5.02
CA ILE A 123 -10.40 3.52 5.02
C ILE A 123 -9.63 4.84 5.08
N LEU A 124 -8.72 4.96 6.03
CA LEU A 124 -7.77 6.08 6.12
C LEU A 124 -6.66 5.90 5.08
N PHE A 125 -6.33 6.94 4.32
CA PHE A 125 -5.28 6.90 3.30
C PHE A 125 -4.14 7.84 3.68
N THR A 126 -3.05 7.33 4.24
CA THR A 126 -1.87 8.16 4.53
C THR A 126 -0.98 8.24 3.30
N ALA A 127 -0.50 9.44 2.95
CA ALA A 127 0.30 9.69 1.75
C ALA A 127 1.53 10.54 2.08
N ALA A 128 2.69 10.18 1.51
CA ALA A 128 3.88 11.03 1.60
C ALA A 128 3.67 12.32 0.80
N ALA A 129 4.10 13.47 1.34
CA ALA A 129 4.03 14.77 0.67
C ALA A 129 5.06 14.91 -0.47
N GLY A 130 6.03 14.00 -0.55
CA GLY A 130 7.08 14.02 -1.56
C GLY A 130 8.40 14.63 -1.06
N ASN A 131 9.48 14.34 -1.77
CA ASN A 131 10.85 14.65 -1.33
C ASN A 131 11.48 15.84 -2.09
N SER A 132 10.67 16.60 -2.83
CA SER A 132 11.14 17.65 -3.74
C SER A 132 11.47 18.98 -3.06
N ARG A 133 11.17 19.12 -1.75
CA ARG A 133 11.35 20.37 -0.99
C ARG A 133 10.62 21.58 -1.60
N SER A 134 9.51 21.33 -2.29
CA SER A 134 8.64 22.30 -2.95
C SER A 134 7.41 22.61 -2.10
N ASN A 135 6.73 23.72 -2.41
CA ASN A 135 5.43 24.04 -1.86
C ASN A 135 4.34 23.28 -2.65
N ASN A 136 3.69 22.30 -2.02
CA ASN A 136 2.67 21.48 -2.69
C ASN A 136 1.38 22.26 -3.04
N ASP A 137 1.17 23.44 -2.47
CA ASP A 137 0.07 24.32 -2.87
C ASP A 137 0.33 24.97 -4.24
N GLU A 138 1.60 25.09 -4.64
CA GLU A 138 2.05 25.67 -5.91
C GLU A 138 2.42 24.59 -6.94
N ASP A 139 3.12 23.54 -6.51
CA ASP A 139 3.53 22.38 -7.31
C ASP A 139 2.92 21.09 -6.71
N PRO A 140 1.69 20.71 -7.13
CA PRO A 140 0.99 19.58 -6.54
C PRO A 140 1.72 18.24 -6.68
N HIS A 141 1.77 17.48 -5.58
CA HIS A 141 2.27 16.12 -5.53
C HIS A 141 1.11 15.12 -5.37
N TYR A 142 1.03 14.10 -6.23
CA TYR A 142 -0.02 13.09 -6.14
C TYR A 142 0.54 11.76 -5.64
N PRO A 143 -0.19 11.05 -4.74
CA PRO A 143 -1.60 11.27 -4.39
C PRO A 143 -1.88 12.29 -3.27
N SER A 144 -0.86 12.85 -2.59
CA SER A 144 -1.06 13.70 -1.39
C SER A 144 -1.88 14.99 -1.61
N ASN A 145 -1.98 15.49 -2.85
CA ASN A 145 -2.74 16.69 -3.20
C ASN A 145 -4.16 16.39 -3.72
N TYR A 146 -4.64 15.14 -3.71
CA TYR A 146 -6.07 14.94 -3.90
C TYR A 146 -6.85 15.50 -2.71
N ALA A 147 -7.97 16.17 -2.99
CA ALA A 147 -8.86 16.73 -1.97
C ALA A 147 -9.81 15.68 -1.36
N SER A 148 -9.47 14.39 -1.42
CA SER A 148 -10.27 13.31 -0.87
C SER A 148 -10.20 13.36 0.66
N ASP A 149 -11.36 13.36 1.32
CA ASP A 149 -11.49 13.63 2.77
C ASP A 149 -10.74 12.62 3.67
N ASN A 150 -10.43 11.43 3.16
CA ASN A 150 -9.72 10.39 3.91
C ASN A 150 -8.19 10.45 3.77
N ILE A 151 -7.65 11.41 3.03
CA ILE A 151 -6.19 11.53 2.86
C ILE A 151 -5.57 12.29 4.03
N VAL A 152 -4.51 11.71 4.59
CA VAL A 152 -3.60 12.40 5.51
C VAL A 152 -2.23 12.50 4.84
N SER A 153 -1.88 13.70 4.42
CA SER A 153 -0.58 14.00 3.79
C SER A 153 0.48 14.30 4.84
N VAL A 154 1.64 13.65 4.76
CA VAL A 154 2.71 13.70 5.78
C VAL A 154 4.00 14.24 5.16
N ALA A 155 4.57 15.27 5.80
CA ALA A 155 5.81 15.95 5.41
C ALA A 155 7.04 15.42 6.15
#